data_AF-A0A4W5MU41-F1
#
_entry.id   AF-A0A4W5MU41-F1
#
_cell.length_a   1.000
_cell.length_b   1.000
_cell.length_c   1.000
_cell.angle_alpha   90.00
_cell.angle_beta   90.00
_cell.angle_gamma   90.00
#
_symmetry.space_group_name_H-M   'P 1'
#
loop_
_entity.id
_entity.type
_entity.pdbx_description
1 polymer ?
#
loop_
_entity_poly.entity_id
_entity_poly.type
_entity_poly.pdbx_seq_one_letter_code
_entity_poly.pdbx_strand_id
1 'polypeptide(L)'
;MEECWCCFSVFGHINWDVYATFDISMSNIGLHYMVVLLIWALNPTAAAQSGLELTRTGGSISNLTQRDISCRENLEYPHDNLCCLNCLAGTYVKAYCTRALERGTCEACEFDTYTEHGNGLRQCLKCTTCHSDQVTTKACTITQDRECQCKPGLFCVHRICEHPR
;
A
#
# COMPACT_ATOMS: atom_id res chain seq x y z
N MET A 1 17.65 -12.79 -31.53
CA MET A 1 18.16 -14.14 -31.24
C MET A 1 18.15 -14.26 -29.73
N GLU A 2 17.01 -14.53 -29.06
CA GLU A 2 16.25 -15.81 -28.99
C GLU A 2 17.16 -16.97 -28.52
N GLU A 3 16.86 -17.83 -27.55
CA GLU A 3 15.77 -18.05 -26.59
C GLU A 3 16.24 -19.09 -25.53
N CYS A 4 15.58 -19.07 -24.37
CA CYS A 4 15.14 -20.15 -23.46
C CYS A 4 15.95 -21.45 -23.28
N TRP A 5 16.24 -21.82 -22.01
CA TRP A 5 15.97 -23.17 -21.49
C TRP A 5 15.47 -23.10 -20.04
N CYS A 6 14.30 -23.67 -19.80
CA CYS A 6 13.78 -24.00 -18.47
C CYS A 6 14.06 -25.49 -18.15
N CYS A 7 14.09 -25.77 -16.83
CA CYS A 7 13.58 -26.97 -16.14
C CYS A 7 14.51 -28.13 -15.68
N PHE A 8 14.34 -28.47 -14.37
CA PHE A 8 14.51 -29.75 -13.64
C PHE A 8 15.96 -30.29 -13.43
N SER A 9 16.43 -30.87 -12.30
CA SER A 9 15.86 -31.45 -11.06
C SER A 9 16.92 -31.58 -9.93
N VAL A 10 16.45 -31.48 -8.68
CA VAL A 10 16.78 -32.21 -7.41
C VAL A 10 18.04 -33.09 -7.31
N PHE A 11 18.88 -32.82 -6.28
CA PHE A 11 19.61 -33.71 -5.32
C PHE A 11 20.55 -32.77 -4.51
N GLY A 12 20.73 -32.71 -3.19
CA GLY A 12 20.50 -33.60 -2.05
C GLY A 12 21.78 -33.57 -1.19
N HIS A 13 21.74 -33.01 0.02
CA HIS A 13 22.52 -33.39 1.23
C HIS A 13 22.50 -32.26 2.30
N ILE A 14 21.86 -32.54 3.43
CA ILE A 14 21.78 -31.68 4.62
C ILE A 14 22.75 -32.30 5.64
N ASN A 15 23.79 -31.58 6.06
CA ASN A 15 24.79 -32.10 6.99
C ASN A 15 24.41 -31.78 8.44
N TRP A 16 24.52 -32.77 9.34
CA TRP A 16 23.95 -32.80 10.69
C TRP A 16 24.92 -32.39 11.83
N ASP A 17 26.00 -31.67 11.53
CA ASP A 17 27.10 -31.45 12.50
C ASP A 17 27.04 -30.13 13.29
N VAL A 18 25.94 -29.36 13.27
CA VAL A 18 25.87 -28.03 13.94
C VAL A 18 25.24 -28.09 15.34
N TYR A 19 24.62 -29.20 15.74
CA TYR A 19 23.87 -29.29 17.01
C TYR A 19 24.69 -29.67 18.25
N ALA A 20 26.01 -29.83 18.14
CA ALA A 20 26.85 -30.33 19.24
C ALA A 20 27.65 -29.26 20.00
N THR A 21 27.34 -27.97 19.84
CA THR A 21 28.11 -26.88 20.49
C THR A 21 27.26 -25.89 21.30
N PHE A 22 25.96 -26.16 21.50
CA PHE A 22 25.05 -25.29 22.25
C PHE A 22 24.81 -25.71 23.72
N ASP A 23 25.66 -26.58 24.29
CA ASP A 23 25.53 -27.08 25.67
C ASP A 23 26.31 -26.29 26.74
N ILE A 24 26.71 -25.04 26.48
CA ILE A 24 27.37 -24.14 27.46
C ILE A 24 26.57 -22.84 27.60
N SER A 25 25.29 -22.91 27.97
CA SER A 25 24.53 -21.73 28.43
C SER A 25 23.24 -22.05 29.21
N MET A 26 22.94 -23.33 29.48
CA MET A 26 21.64 -23.72 30.05
C MET A 26 21.56 -23.63 31.58
N SER A 27 22.56 -23.04 32.24
CA SER A 27 22.63 -22.89 33.71
C SER A 27 22.16 -21.53 34.24
N ASN A 28 21.94 -20.52 33.39
CA ASN A 28 21.56 -19.16 33.81
C ASN A 28 20.06 -18.85 33.59
N ILE A 29 19.40 -19.54 32.66
CA ILE A 29 17.97 -19.33 32.33
C ILE A 29 17.05 -19.76 33.48
N GLY A 30 17.38 -20.87 34.16
CA GLY A 30 16.61 -21.36 35.30
C GLY A 30 16.59 -20.39 36.49
N LEU A 31 17.72 -19.73 36.78
CA LEU A 31 17.80 -18.73 37.85
C LEU A 31 17.04 -17.45 37.48
N HIS A 32 17.09 -17.04 36.22
CA HIS A 32 16.33 -15.89 35.71
C HIS A 32 14.81 -16.12 35.78
N TYR A 33 14.33 -17.31 35.42
CA TYR A 33 12.91 -17.65 35.51
C TYR A 33 12.40 -17.63 36.96
N MET A 34 13.19 -18.11 37.92
CA MET A 34 12.82 -18.08 39.33
C MET A 34 12.74 -16.65 39.88
N VAL A 35 13.64 -15.75 39.48
CA VAL A 35 13.61 -14.33 39.88
C VAL A 35 12.38 -13.62 39.30
N VAL A 36 12.04 -13.87 38.03
CA VAL A 36 10.84 -13.29 37.40
C VAL A 36 9.57 -13.77 38.10
N LEU A 37 9.43 -15.07 38.40
CA LEU A 37 8.25 -15.57 39.12
C LEU A 37 8.10 -14.96 40.53
N LEU A 38 9.20 -14.71 41.24
CA LEU A 38 9.17 -14.03 42.53
C LEU A 38 8.73 -12.56 42.42
N ILE A 39 9.16 -11.84 41.38
CA ILE A 39 8.75 -10.45 41.13
C ILE A 39 7.24 -10.38 40.81
N TRP A 40 6.70 -11.37 40.10
CA TRP A 40 5.27 -11.46 39.81
C TRP A 40 4.45 -11.90 41.03
N ALA A 41 5.04 -12.68 41.95
CA ALA A 41 4.39 -13.10 43.20
C ALA A 41 4.38 -12.00 44.27
N LEU A 42 5.34 -11.06 44.25
CA LEU A 42 5.44 -9.96 45.22
C LEU A 42 4.64 -8.71 44.83
N ASN A 43 4.15 -8.61 43.60
CA ASN A 43 3.34 -7.49 43.12
C ASN A 43 1.91 -7.93 42.77
N PRO A 44 0.97 -7.94 43.74
CA PRO A 44 -0.42 -8.23 43.46
C PRO A 44 -1.12 -6.92 43.07
N THR A 45 -1.28 -6.64 41.78
CA THR A 45 -2.34 -5.69 41.36
C THR A 45 -3.13 -6.25 40.18
N ALA A 46 -4.15 -7.04 40.54
CA ALA A 46 -5.36 -7.09 39.75
C ALA A 46 -6.07 -5.73 39.87
N ALA A 47 -6.32 -5.10 38.72
CA ALA A 47 -7.38 -4.15 38.40
C ALA A 47 -7.76 -3.04 39.43
N ALA A 48 -7.33 -1.81 39.15
CA ALA A 48 -8.13 -0.59 39.38
C ALA A 48 -7.61 0.55 38.48
N GLN A 49 -8.23 0.78 37.32
CA GLN A 49 -8.03 2.02 36.57
C GLN A 49 -9.03 3.07 37.06
N SER A 50 -8.50 4.07 37.77
CA SER A 50 -9.18 5.35 38.00
C SER A 50 -8.11 6.43 38.15
N GLY A 51 -8.14 7.45 37.29
CA GLY A 51 -7.29 8.63 37.43
C GLY A 51 -6.73 9.16 36.12
N LEU A 52 -7.35 10.22 35.62
CA LEU A 52 -6.91 11.09 34.53
C LEU A 52 -5.80 12.02 35.04
N GLU A 53 -4.65 12.10 34.36
CA GLU A 53 -3.68 13.20 34.51
C GLU A 53 -3.37 13.77 33.12
N LEU A 54 -3.86 14.99 32.87
CA LEU A 54 -3.63 15.77 31.65
C LEU A 54 -2.28 16.50 31.77
N THR A 55 -1.29 16.11 30.98
CA THR A 55 -0.15 17.00 30.68
C THR A 55 -0.47 17.84 29.46
N ARG A 56 -0.45 19.16 29.68
CA ARG A 56 -0.79 20.21 28.72
C ARG A 56 0.36 20.43 27.74
N THR A 57 0.25 19.92 26.53
CA THR A 57 0.91 20.48 25.34
C THR A 57 -0.17 20.92 24.36
N GLY A 58 -0.05 22.16 23.87
CA GLY A 58 -1.07 22.81 23.04
C GLY A 58 -1.35 22.03 21.76
N GLY A 59 -2.64 21.75 21.53
CA GLY A 59 -3.18 21.17 20.32
C GLY A 59 -4.62 21.64 20.14
N SER A 60 -4.96 22.02 18.91
CA SER A 60 -6.22 22.66 18.51
C SER A 60 -7.47 21.93 19.01
N ILE A 61 -8.47 22.67 19.49
CA ILE A 61 -9.82 22.14 19.75
C ILE A 61 -10.48 21.90 18.38
N SER A 62 -10.36 20.68 17.85
CA SER A 62 -11.38 20.13 16.97
C SER A 62 -12.46 19.48 17.84
N ASN A 63 -13.62 20.14 17.92
CA ASN A 63 -14.79 19.61 18.60
C ASN A 63 -15.28 18.33 17.89
N LEU A 64 -15.60 17.30 18.71
CA LEU A 64 -16.33 16.06 18.38
C LEU A 64 -15.64 15.10 17.40
N THR A 65 -14.92 14.11 17.96
CA THR A 65 -14.71 12.74 17.44
C THR A 65 -14.97 12.55 15.93
N GLN A 66 -14.08 13.07 15.08
CA GLN A 66 -13.96 12.54 13.73
C GLN A 66 -13.32 11.15 13.89
N ARG A 67 -14.16 10.12 13.97
CA ARG A 67 -13.71 8.74 13.90
C ARG A 67 -13.09 8.59 12.52
N ASP A 68 -11.76 8.57 12.45
CA ASP A 68 -11.03 8.33 11.21
C ASP A 68 -11.47 6.96 10.67
N ILE A 69 -12.15 6.96 9.53
CA ILE A 69 -12.67 5.73 8.93
C ILE A 69 -11.58 5.14 8.03
N SER A 70 -11.02 4.01 8.47
CA SER A 70 -10.06 3.26 7.69
C SER A 70 -10.78 2.31 6.74
N CYS A 71 -10.76 2.62 5.45
CA CYS A 71 -11.27 1.73 4.40
C CYS A 71 -10.16 0.82 3.86
N ARG A 72 -10.55 -0.31 3.24
CA ARG A 72 -9.56 -1.22 2.65
C ARG A 72 -8.91 -0.61 1.42
N GLU A 73 -7.59 -0.42 1.47
CA GLU A 73 -6.81 0.10 0.34
C GLU A 73 -7.06 -0.70 -0.95
N ASN A 74 -7.04 0.01 -2.08
CA ASN A 74 -7.24 -0.52 -3.44
C ASN A 74 -8.61 -1.14 -3.75
N LEU A 75 -9.45 -1.41 -2.74
CA LEU A 75 -10.77 -2.03 -2.90
C LEU A 75 -11.91 -1.09 -2.53
N GLU A 76 -11.68 -0.18 -1.59
CA GLU A 76 -12.69 0.72 -1.04
C GLU A 76 -12.20 2.17 -1.04
N TYR A 77 -13.14 3.11 -0.96
CA TYR A 77 -12.87 4.53 -0.75
C TYR A 77 -13.82 5.11 0.32
N PRO A 78 -13.37 6.08 1.12
CA PRO A 78 -14.20 6.72 2.13
C PRO A 78 -15.16 7.74 1.51
N HIS A 79 -16.42 7.70 1.94
CA HIS A 79 -17.42 8.73 1.64
C HIS A 79 -18.49 8.76 2.74
N ASP A 80 -18.82 9.94 3.28
CA ASP A 80 -19.86 10.13 4.30
C ASP A 80 -19.78 9.17 5.51
N ASN A 81 -18.56 8.95 6.04
CA ASN A 81 -18.28 7.98 7.12
C ASN A 81 -18.65 6.52 6.77
N LEU A 82 -18.71 6.19 5.49
CA LEU A 82 -18.86 4.83 4.96
C LEU A 82 -17.64 4.47 4.12
N CYS A 83 -17.35 3.17 4.04
CA CYS A 83 -16.44 2.64 3.03
C CYS A 83 -17.26 2.15 1.84
N CYS A 84 -17.13 2.82 0.70
CA CYS A 84 -17.76 2.42 -0.55
C CYS A 84 -16.81 1.51 -1.34
N LEU A 85 -17.35 0.58 -2.12
CA LEU A 85 -16.54 -0.21 -3.05
C LEU A 85 -16.10 0.65 -4.25
N ASN A 86 -14.84 0.49 -4.65
CA ASN A 86 -14.28 1.13 -5.83
C ASN A 86 -15.09 0.83 -7.10
N CYS A 87 -15.19 1.82 -7.97
CA CYS A 87 -15.51 1.64 -9.38
C CYS A 87 -14.38 0.86 -10.07
N LEU A 88 -14.66 0.26 -11.24
CA LEU A 88 -13.63 -0.49 -11.98
C LEU A 88 -12.72 0.47 -12.76
N ALA A 89 -11.58 -0.06 -13.21
CA ALA A 89 -10.74 0.64 -14.19
C ALA A 89 -11.57 1.03 -15.43
N GLY A 90 -11.27 2.19 -16.02
CA GLY A 90 -12.05 2.76 -17.12
C GLY A 90 -13.37 3.39 -16.72
N THR A 91 -13.64 3.49 -15.41
CA THR A 91 -14.84 4.16 -14.88
C THR A 91 -14.51 5.09 -13.71
N TYR A 92 -15.44 5.98 -13.39
CA TYR A 92 -15.40 6.90 -12.25
C TYR A 92 -16.75 6.92 -11.52
N VAL A 93 -16.78 7.47 -10.31
CA VAL A 93 -17.98 7.58 -9.46
C VAL A 93 -18.86 8.74 -9.95
N LYS A 94 -19.97 8.42 -10.60
CA LYS A 94 -21.03 9.39 -10.97
C LYS A 94 -21.89 9.74 -9.76
N ALA A 95 -22.31 8.72 -9.00
CA ALA A 95 -23.05 8.86 -7.75
C ALA A 95 -22.43 7.97 -6.68
N TYR A 96 -22.30 8.49 -5.46
CA TYR A 96 -21.69 7.76 -4.36
C TYR A 96 -22.57 6.60 -3.85
N CYS A 97 -21.97 5.69 -3.08
CA CYS A 97 -22.74 4.67 -2.38
C CYS A 97 -23.55 5.29 -1.24
N THR A 98 -24.71 4.71 -0.93
CA THR A 98 -25.55 5.15 0.21
C THR A 98 -25.44 4.22 1.42
N ARG A 99 -24.74 3.08 1.26
CA ARG A 99 -24.56 2.06 2.30
C ARG A 99 -23.12 1.54 2.27
N ALA A 100 -22.61 1.15 3.44
CA ALA A 100 -21.27 0.60 3.55
C ALA A 100 -21.11 -0.66 2.68
N LEU A 101 -19.93 -0.79 2.08
CA LEU A 101 -19.51 -1.90 1.22
C LEU A 101 -20.38 -2.09 -0.03
N GLU A 102 -21.13 -1.07 -0.43
CA GLU A 102 -21.80 -1.03 -1.73
C GLU A 102 -20.99 -0.20 -2.74
N ARG A 103 -21.14 -0.52 -4.02
CA ARG A 103 -20.60 0.29 -5.11
C ARG A 103 -21.63 1.37 -5.45
N GLY A 104 -21.18 2.60 -5.59
CA GLY A 104 -22.00 3.69 -6.13
C GLY A 104 -22.36 3.48 -7.61
N THR A 105 -22.95 4.49 -8.23
CA THR A 105 -23.11 4.49 -9.69
C THR A 105 -21.79 4.86 -10.35
N CYS A 106 -21.25 3.96 -11.16
CA CYS A 106 -20.03 4.18 -11.94
C CYS A 106 -20.38 4.52 -13.40
N GLU A 107 -19.61 5.40 -14.01
CA GLU A 107 -19.74 5.77 -15.42
C GLU A 107 -18.40 5.64 -16.13
N ALA A 108 -18.44 5.31 -17.43
CA ALA A 108 -17.25 5.13 -18.25
C ALA A 108 -16.48 6.44 -18.45
N CYS A 109 -15.16 6.34 -18.56
CA CYS A 109 -14.33 7.47 -18.95
C CYS A 109 -14.65 7.95 -20.36
N GLU A 110 -14.59 9.26 -20.56
CA GLU A 110 -14.77 9.89 -21.87
C GLU A 110 -13.48 9.84 -22.70
N PHE A 111 -13.57 10.27 -23.96
CA PHE A 111 -12.43 10.36 -24.86
C PHE A 111 -11.28 11.17 -24.23
N ASP A 112 -10.04 10.68 -24.41
CA ASP A 112 -8.81 11.28 -23.88
C ASP A 112 -8.77 11.37 -22.34
N THR A 113 -9.50 10.48 -21.65
CA THR A 113 -9.39 10.26 -20.20
C THR A 113 -9.31 8.77 -19.84
N TYR A 114 -8.75 8.47 -18.67
CA TYR A 114 -8.53 7.09 -18.22
C TYR A 114 -8.55 6.92 -16.70
N THR A 115 -8.75 5.68 -16.25
CA THR A 115 -8.43 5.23 -14.89
C THR A 115 -7.84 3.82 -14.97
N GLU A 116 -6.58 3.65 -14.56
CA GLU A 116 -5.86 2.37 -14.72
C GLU A 116 -6.30 1.29 -13.72
N HIS A 117 -6.81 1.72 -12.56
CA HIS A 117 -7.18 0.84 -11.46
C HIS A 117 -8.58 1.14 -10.93
N GLY A 118 -9.09 0.22 -10.11
CA GLY A 118 -10.31 0.47 -9.37
C GLY A 118 -10.16 1.68 -8.46
N ASN A 119 -11.15 2.56 -8.46
CA ASN A 119 -11.00 3.88 -7.85
C ASN A 119 -12.31 4.44 -7.27
N GLY A 120 -12.18 5.45 -6.41
CA GLY A 120 -13.27 6.28 -5.89
C GLY A 120 -13.28 7.70 -6.48
N LEU A 121 -12.68 7.93 -7.65
CA LEU A 121 -12.54 9.25 -8.24
C LEU A 121 -13.88 9.77 -8.77
N ARG A 122 -14.06 11.08 -8.72
CA ARG A 122 -15.25 11.76 -9.27
C ARG A 122 -15.17 12.13 -10.73
N GLN A 123 -14.01 11.90 -11.34
CA GLN A 123 -13.74 12.10 -12.75
C GLN A 123 -12.54 11.24 -13.13
N CYS A 124 -12.44 10.90 -14.42
CA CYS A 124 -11.25 10.21 -14.94
C CYS A 124 -10.05 11.15 -15.03
N LEU A 125 -8.86 10.56 -15.08
CA LEU A 125 -7.60 11.28 -15.27
C LEU A 125 -7.45 11.65 -16.74
N LYS A 126 -6.92 12.83 -17.05
CA LYS A 126 -6.62 13.21 -18.43
C LYS A 126 -5.41 12.42 -18.94
N CYS A 127 -5.47 11.99 -20.19
CA CYS A 127 -4.33 11.34 -20.82
C CYS A 127 -3.13 12.30 -20.95
N THR A 128 -1.93 11.76 -20.82
CA THR A 128 -0.69 12.47 -21.11
C THR A 128 -0.64 12.89 -22.58
N THR A 129 -0.17 14.11 -22.85
CA THR A 129 0.11 14.60 -24.20
C THR A 129 1.60 14.51 -24.47
N CYS A 130 2.00 13.85 -25.57
CA CYS A 130 3.41 13.77 -25.94
C CYS A 130 3.89 15.09 -26.53
N HIS A 131 5.09 15.53 -26.14
CA HIS A 131 5.74 16.72 -26.68
C HIS A 131 6.23 16.49 -28.12
N SER A 132 6.60 17.58 -28.81
CA SER A 132 7.03 17.53 -30.22
C SER A 132 8.33 16.76 -30.47
N ASP A 133 9.16 16.59 -29.45
CA ASP A 133 10.40 15.81 -29.41
C ASP A 133 10.19 14.35 -28.96
N GLN A 134 8.94 13.97 -28.70
CA GLN A 134 8.53 12.63 -28.30
C GLN A 134 7.71 11.94 -29.38
N VAL A 135 7.58 10.63 -29.24
CA VAL A 135 6.70 9.76 -30.01
C VAL A 135 5.82 8.98 -29.06
N THR A 136 4.56 8.77 -29.46
CA THR A 136 3.63 7.93 -28.71
C THR A 136 4.01 6.47 -28.89
N THR A 137 4.26 5.77 -27.80
CA THR A 137 4.57 4.32 -27.80
C THR A 137 3.39 3.48 -27.37
N LYS A 138 2.49 4.02 -26.54
CA LYS A 138 1.18 3.43 -26.25
C LYS A 138 0.11 4.50 -26.37
N ALA A 139 -0.95 4.18 -27.11
CA ALA A 139 -2.11 5.06 -27.24
C ALA A 139 -2.87 5.12 -25.91
N CYS A 140 -3.58 6.24 -25.68
CA CYS A 140 -4.45 6.32 -24.53
C CYS A 140 -5.71 5.46 -24.74
N THR A 141 -6.15 4.78 -23.68
CA THR A 141 -7.43 4.07 -23.63
C THR A 141 -8.11 4.41 -22.31
N ILE A 142 -9.39 4.04 -22.14
CA ILE A 142 -10.10 4.28 -20.88
C ILE A 142 -9.40 3.65 -19.66
N THR A 143 -8.58 2.62 -19.84
CA THR A 143 -7.87 1.93 -18.74
C THR A 143 -6.36 2.12 -18.76
N GLN A 144 -5.80 2.95 -19.64
CA GLN A 144 -4.35 3.09 -19.78
C GLN A 144 -3.98 4.49 -20.27
N ASP A 145 -3.02 5.13 -19.59
CA ASP A 145 -2.47 6.40 -20.04
C ASP A 145 -1.70 6.28 -21.36
N ARG A 146 -1.58 7.40 -22.07
CA ARG A 146 -0.63 7.52 -23.17
C ARG A 146 0.80 7.45 -22.65
N GLU A 147 1.60 6.58 -23.25
CA GLU A 147 3.04 6.55 -23.01
C GLU A 147 3.79 7.27 -24.13
N CYS A 148 4.73 8.12 -23.73
CA CYS A 148 5.58 8.91 -24.61
C CYS A 148 7.04 8.55 -24.39
N GLN A 149 7.80 8.43 -25.47
CA GLN A 149 9.25 8.25 -25.45
C GLN A 149 9.94 9.31 -26.31
N CYS A 150 11.17 9.69 -25.96
CA CYS A 150 11.95 10.61 -26.77
C CYS A 150 12.24 10.02 -28.16
N LYS A 151 12.29 10.89 -29.17
CA LYS A 151 12.68 10.49 -30.52
C LYS A 151 14.08 9.86 -30.53
N PRO A 152 14.35 8.95 -31.49
CA PRO A 152 15.68 8.34 -31.62
C PRO A 152 16.80 9.38 -31.68
N GLY A 153 17.88 9.13 -30.94
CA GLY A 153 19.01 10.05 -30.83
C GLY A 153 18.93 11.03 -29.66
N LEU A 154 17.83 11.03 -28.89
CA LEU A 154 17.70 11.77 -27.63
C LEU A 154 17.58 10.82 -26.43
N PHE A 155 17.94 11.30 -25.25
CA PHE A 155 17.68 10.61 -23.98
C PHE A 155 16.65 11.35 -23.14
N CYS A 156 15.90 10.61 -22.31
CA CYS A 156 14.83 11.17 -21.49
C CYS A 156 15.31 11.40 -20.05
N VAL A 157 15.28 12.65 -19.58
CA VAL A 157 15.51 13.02 -18.18
C VAL A 157 14.25 13.70 -17.67
N HIS A 158 13.58 13.12 -16.68
CA HIS A 158 12.40 13.76 -16.08
C HIS A 158 11.31 14.17 -17.10
N ARG A 159 11.08 13.32 -18.13
CA ARG A 159 10.17 13.58 -19.27
C ARG A 159 10.64 14.68 -20.24
N ILE A 160 11.86 15.18 -20.11
CA ILE A 160 12.51 16.13 -21.03
C ILE A 160 13.45 15.36 -21.94
N CYS A 161 13.44 15.65 -23.24
CA CYS A 161 14.35 15.01 -24.19
C CYS A 161 15.61 15.86 -24.42
N GLU A 162 16.76 15.25 -24.19
CA GLU A 162 18.07 15.90 -24.27
C GLU A 162 18.96 15.21 -25.31
N HIS A 163 19.90 15.96 -25.88
CA HIS A 163 20.87 15.43 -26.83
C HIS A 163 22.08 14.84 -26.11
N PRO A 164 22.57 13.66 -26.51
CA PRO A 164 23.81 13.07 -25.98
C PRO A 164 24.97 14.07 -26.07
N ARG A 165 25.79 14.12 -25.01
CA ARG A 165 27.02 14.92 -24.97
C ARG A 165 28.16 14.26 -25.73
#